data_AF-A0A6L3F7T3-F1
#
_entry.id   AF-A0A6L3F7T3-F1
#
_cell.length_a   1.000
_cell.length_b   1.000
_cell.length_c   1.000
_cell.angle_alpha   90.00
_cell.angle_beta   90.00
_cell.angle_gamma   90.00
#
_symmetry.space_group_name_H-M   'P 1'
#
loop_
_entity.id
_entity.type
_entity.pdbx_description
1 polymer ?
#
loop_
_entity_poly.entity_id
_entity_poly.type
_entity_poly.pdbx_seq_one_letter_code
_entity_poly.pdbx_strand_id
1 'polypeptide(L)' 'MARTYKRRQPKKKPPKRSKRDQIYKRKRSFAEKFLIVMGILIVLSMVLGLVIQQGSSLF' A
#
# COMPACT_ATOMS: atom_id res chain seq x y z
N MET A 1 -54.07 -6.01 1.07
CA MET A 1 -53.12 -5.14 0.31
C MET A 1 -51.71 -5.37 0.83
N ALA A 2 -50.87 -6.10 0.07
CA ALA A 2 -49.48 -6.36 0.48
C ALA A 2 -48.66 -5.07 0.36
N ARG A 3 -47.98 -4.67 1.44
CA ARG A 3 -47.10 -3.49 1.47
C ARG A 3 -45.85 -3.80 0.65
N THR A 4 -45.79 -3.28 -0.57
CA THR A 4 -44.63 -3.36 -1.45
C THR A 4 -43.51 -2.49 -0.89
N TYR A 5 -42.60 -3.07 -0.11
CA TYR A 5 -41.38 -2.38 0.32
C TYR A 5 -40.59 -1.97 -0.92
N LYS A 6 -40.22 -0.68 -1.02
CA LYS A 6 -39.40 -0.16 -2.12
C LYS A 6 -38.07 -0.92 -2.13
N ARG A 7 -37.94 -1.88 -3.05
CA ARG A 7 -36.66 -2.58 -3.32
C ARG A 7 -35.61 -1.51 -3.60
N ARG A 8 -34.53 -1.49 -2.82
CA ARG A 8 -33.38 -0.62 -3.09
C ARG A 8 -32.91 -0.92 -4.50
N GLN A 9 -33.04 0.05 -5.41
CA GLN A 9 -32.56 -0.11 -6.78
C GLN A 9 -31.06 -0.43 -6.72
N PRO A 10 -30.57 -1.44 -7.47
CA PRO A 10 -29.15 -1.71 -7.52
C PRO A 10 -28.44 -0.44 -8.02
N LYS A 11 -27.55 0.11 -7.18
CA LYS A 11 -26.77 1.31 -7.52
C LYS A 11 -26.16 1.09 -8.90
N LYS A 12 -26.37 2.06 -9.81
CA LYS A 12 -25.83 2.09 -11.19
C LYS A 12 -24.41 1.52 -11.19
N LYS A 13 -24.14 0.57 -12.10
CA LYS A 13 -22.84 -0.09 -12.25
C LYS A 13 -21.73 0.97 -12.22
N PRO A 14 -20.65 0.77 -11.43
CA PRO A 14 -19.57 1.74 -11.37
C PRO A 14 -19.05 2.02 -12.79
N PRO A 15 -18.70 3.28 -13.11
CA PRO A 15 -18.26 3.65 -14.45
C PRO A 15 -17.10 2.73 -14.88
N LYS A 16 -17.14 2.28 -16.15
CA LYS A 16 -16.08 1.46 -16.74
C LYS A 16 -14.76 2.23 -16.65
N ARG A 17 -13.95 1.96 -15.63
CA ARG A 17 -12.58 2.49 -15.52
C ARG A 17 -11.73 1.88 -16.64
N SER A 18 -10.98 2.73 -17.33
CA SER A 18 -10.01 2.31 -18.36
C SER A 18 -9.10 1.19 -17.82
N LYS A 19 -8.86 0.15 -18.63
CA LYS A 19 -7.97 -0.95 -18.26
C LYS A 19 -6.56 -0.44 -17.91
N ARG A 20 -6.11 0.63 -18.57
CA ARG A 20 -4.81 1.29 -18.32
C ARG A 20 -4.74 1.88 -16.90
N ASP A 21 -5.79 2.58 -16.47
CA ASP A 21 -5.85 3.17 -15.12
C ASP A 21 -5.88 2.11 -14.02
N GLN A 22 -6.53 0.97 -14.28
CA GLN A 22 -6.54 -0.13 -13.31
C GLN A 22 -5.15 -0.76 -13.15
N ILE A 23 -4.42 -0.96 -14.25
CA ILE A 23 -3.06 -1.51 -14.22
C ILE A 23 -2.10 -0.52 -13.53
N TYR A 24 -2.21 0.76 -13.88
CA TYR A 24 -1.39 1.81 -13.27
C TYR A 24 -1.64 1.91 -11.76
N LYS A 25 -2.90 1.90 -11.31
CA LYS A 25 -3.22 1.92 -9.87
C LYS A 25 -2.72 0.69 -9.12
N ARG A 26 -2.76 -0.50 -9.73
CA ARG A 26 -2.21 -1.73 -9.12
C ARG A 26 -0.68 -1.68 -8.99
N LYS A 27 0.02 -1.17 -10.01
CA LYS A 27 1.49 -1.05 -9.97
C LYS A 27 1.95 0.07 -9.03
N ARG A 28 1.20 1.18 -8.97
CA ARG A 28 1.49 2.31 -8.08
C ARG A 28 1.41 1.91 -6.61
N SER A 29 0.38 1.16 -6.21
CA SER A 29 0.26 0.70 -4.81
C SER A 29 1.34 -0.31 -4.42
N PHE A 30 1.85 -1.10 -5.37
CA PHE A 30 3.01 -1.97 -5.13
C PHE A 30 4.29 -1.15 -4.93
N ALA A 31 4.55 -0.18 -5.82
CA ALA A 31 5.72 0.69 -5.72
C ALA A 31 5.73 1.51 -4.42
N GLU A 32 4.58 2.09 -4.02
CA GLU A 32 4.45 2.82 -2.75
C GLU A 32 4.76 1.91 -1.55
N LYS A 33 4.22 0.68 -1.52
CA LYS A 33 4.52 -0.29 -0.45
C LYS A 33 5.98 -0.72 -0.45
N PHE A 34 6.57 -0.96 -1.62
CA PHE A 34 7.96 -1.35 -1.76
C PHE A 34 8.92 -0.27 -1.28
N LEU A 35 8.67 1.00 -1.64
CA LEU A 35 9.47 2.13 -1.19
C LEU A 35 9.44 2.28 0.34
N ILE A 36 8.27 2.09 0.97
CA ILE A 36 8.15 2.12 2.43
C ILE A 36 9.00 1.00 3.07
N VAL A 37 8.89 -0.24 2.57
CA VAL A 37 9.66 -1.37 3.10
C VAL A 37 11.17 -1.14 2.93
N MET A 38 11.60 -0.69 1.76
CA MET A 38 13.01 -0.40 1.50
C MET A 38 13.53 0.75 2.38
N GLY A 39 12.72 1.79 2.61
CA GLY A 39 13.07 2.87 3.53
C GLY A 39 13.31 2.37 4.96
N ILE A 40 12.44 1.49 5.46
CA ILE A 40 12.59 0.89 6.80
C ILE A 40 13.86 0.04 6.87
N LEU A 41 14.14 -0.78 5.86
CA LEU A 41 15.34 -1.63 5.81
C LEU A 41 16.63 -0.80 5.82
N ILE A 42 16.67 0.31 5.07
CA ILE A 42 17.85 1.20 5.04
C ILE A 42 18.09 1.81 6.42
N VAL A 43 17.04 2.31 7.08
CA VAL A 43 17.17 2.90 8.43
C VAL A 43 17.67 1.86 9.43
N LEU A 44 17.12 0.64 9.41
CA LEU A 44 17.59 -0.45 10.28
C LEU A 44 19.05 -0.81 10.01
N SER A 45 19.46 -0.86 8.72
CA SER A 45 20.84 -1.12 8.33
C SER A 45 21.79 -0.02 8.81
N MET A 46 21.38 1.25 8.73
CA MET A 46 22.19 2.38 9.24
C MET A 46 22.36 2.30 10.76
N VAL A 47 21.29 2.00 11.50
CA VAL A 47 21.34 1.86 12.97
C VAL A 47 22.25 0.69 13.36
N LEU A 48 22.11 -0.48 12.70
CA LEU A 48 23.01 -1.61 12.95
C LEU A 48 24.48 -1.26 12.66
N GLY A 49 24.74 -0.55 11.56
CA GLY A 49 26.09 -0.12 11.19
C GLY A 49 26.73 0.75 12.28
N LEU A 50 25.97 1.71 12.83
CA LEU A 50 26.45 2.55 13.93
C LEU A 50 26.71 1.75 15.21
N VAL A 51 25.85 0.80 15.55
CA VAL A 51 26.04 -0.07 16.74
C VAL A 51 27.29 -0.93 16.60
N ILE A 52 27.51 -1.54 15.43
CA ILE A 52 28.71 -2.35 15.16
C ILE A 52 29.96 -1.47 15.21
N GLN A 53 29.91 -0.27 14.63
CA GLN A 53 31.04 0.66 14.61
C GLN A 53 31.40 1.17 16.02
N GLN A 54 30.41 1.44 16.87
CA GLN A 54 30.65 1.80 18.27
C GLN A 54 31.19 0.60 19.08
N GLY A 55 30.63 -0.60 18.88
CA GLY A 55 31.08 -1.82 19.56
C GLY A 55 32.50 -2.27 19.17
N SER A 56 32.94 -2.01 17.95
CA SER A 56 34.29 -2.33 17.48
C SER A 56 35.34 -1.29 17.88
N SER A 57 34.95 -0.06 18.22
CA SER A 57 35.85 0.96 18.77
C SER A 57 36.14 0.81 20.28
N LEU A 58 35.47 -0.14 20.94
CA LEU A 58 35.55 -0.39 22.39
C LEU A 58 36.40 -1.62 22.76
N PHE A 59 36.98 -2.30 21.75
CA PHE A 59 37.93 -3.41 21.89
C PHE A 59 39.32 -3.01 21.42
#